data_AF-A0A949LFX8-F1
#
_entry.id   AF-A0A949LFX8-F1
#
_cell.length_a   1.000
_cell.length_b   1.000
_cell.length_c   1.000
_cell.angle_alpha   90.00
_cell.angle_beta   90.00
_cell.angle_gamma   90.00
#
_symmetry.space_group_name_H-M   'P 1'
#
loop_
_entity.id
_entity.type
_entity.pdbx_description
1 polymer ?
#
loop_
_entity_poly.entity_id
_entity_poly.type
_entity_poly.pdbx_seq_one_letter_code
_entity_poly.pdbx_strand_id
1 'polypeptide(L)' 'MTTFIDNGGKIWLCPACVKAKGIIESDLIEGVEIAGAPKTTAYLASGAKLFA' A
#
# COMPACT_ATOMS: atom_id res chain seq x y z
N MET A 1 -5.18 12.09 5.42
CA MET A 1 -4.63 11.00 4.59
C MET A 1 -4.70 11.34 3.10
N THR A 2 -5.74 12.03 2.63
CA THR A 2 -5.85 12.55 1.25
C THR A 2 -4.63 13.36 0.82
N THR A 3 -4.15 14.29 1.65
CA THR A 3 -2.98 15.14 1.33
C THR A 3 -1.72 14.36 0.96
N PHE A 4 -1.52 13.15 1.50
CA PHE A 4 -0.37 12.31 1.12
C PHE A 4 -0.53 11.78 -0.31
N ILE A 5 -1.72 11.30 -0.66
CA ILE A 5 -2.06 10.81 -1.99
C ILE A 5 -2.06 11.97 -2.99
N ASP A 6 -2.63 13.13 -2.62
CA ASP A 6 -2.66 14.34 -3.44
C ASP A 6 -1.25 14.84 -3.79
N ASN A 7 -0.27 14.62 -2.89
CA ASN A 7 1.14 14.91 -3.11
C ASN A 7 1.90 13.81 -3.88
N GLY A 8 1.19 12.82 -4.46
CA GLY A 8 1.77 11.72 -5.24
C GLY A 8 2.22 10.50 -4.41
N GLY A 9 1.91 10.49 -3.11
CA GLY A 9 2.15 9.35 -2.23
C GLY A 9 1.31 8.14 -2.63
N LYS A 10 1.89 6.94 -2.53
CA LYS A 10 1.21 5.68 -2.83
C LYS A 10 0.98 4.91 -1.54
N ILE A 11 -0.24 4.42 -1.34
CA ILE A 11 -0.60 3.60 -0.19
C ILE A 11 -0.89 2.18 -0.66
N TRP A 12 -0.19 1.21 -0.06
CA TRP A 12 -0.38 -0.20 -0.34
C TRP A 12 -0.87 -0.95 0.88
N LEU A 13 -1.83 -1.84 0.66
CA LEU A 13 -2.34 -2.72 1.70
C LEU A 13 -2.00 -4.19 1.38
N CYS A 14 -1.38 -4.87 2.33
CA CYS A 14 -0.96 -6.26 2.14
C CYS A 14 -2.18 -7.19 2.00
N PRO A 15 -2.25 -8.04 0.95
CA PRO A 15 -3.38 -8.95 0.74
C PRO A 15 -3.54 -9.98 1.86
N ALA A 16 -2.44 -10.42 2.48
CA ALA A 16 -2.52 -11.31 3.64
C ALA A 16 -3.18 -10.62 4.85
N CYS A 17 -2.91 -9.32 5.05
CA CYS A 17 -3.57 -8.53 6.09
C CYS A 17 -5.04 -8.31 5.78
N VAL A 18 -5.41 -8.01 4.52
CA VAL A 18 -6.80 -7.89 4.08
C VAL A 18 -7.59 -9.15 4.45
N LYS A 19 -7.06 -10.32 4.06
CA LYS A 19 -7.68 -11.61 4.38
C LYS A 19 -7.74 -11.89 5.88
N ALA A 20 -6.65 -11.67 6.62
CA ALA A 20 -6.58 -11.97 8.04
C ALA A 20 -7.44 -11.05 8.90
N LYS A 21 -7.73 -9.82 8.43
CA LYS A 21 -8.53 -8.82 9.13
C LYS A 21 -9.96 -8.68 8.61
N GLY A 22 -10.32 -9.41 7.56
CA GLY A 22 -11.65 -9.34 6.95
C GLY A 22 -11.97 -7.97 6.34
N ILE A 23 -10.94 -7.26 5.87
CA ILE A 23 -11.08 -5.94 5.25
C ILE A 23 -11.73 -6.14 3.88
N ILE A 24 -12.73 -5.31 3.58
CA ILE A 24 -13.41 -5.28 2.29
C ILE A 24 -13.11 -3.96 1.57
N GLU A 25 -13.44 -3.89 0.28
CA GLU A 25 -13.11 -2.74 -0.56
C GLU A 25 -13.73 -1.43 -0.05
N SER A 26 -14.91 -1.48 0.57
CA SER A 26 -15.57 -0.31 1.17
C SER A 26 -14.85 0.25 2.41
N ASP A 27 -13.95 -0.53 3.01
CA ASP A 27 -13.13 -0.06 4.14
C ASP A 27 -11.90 0.72 3.66
N LEU A 28 -11.60 0.70 2.36
CA LEU A 28 -10.45 1.36 1.77
C LEU A 28 -10.81 2.79 1.38
N ILE A 29 -9.91 3.72 1.69
CA ILE A 29 -9.98 5.06 1.11
C ILE A 29 -9.56 5.01 -0.36
N GLU A 30 -10.05 5.96 -1.15
CA GLU A 30 -9.67 6.10 -2.55
C GLU A 30 -8.15 6.25 -2.70
N GLY A 31 -7.59 5.59 -3.71
CA GLY A 31 -6.15 5.60 -3.99
C GLY A 31 -5.32 4.55 -3.23
N VAL A 32 -5.93 3.73 -2.38
CA VAL A 32 -5.28 2.56 -1.79
C VAL A 32 -5.28 1.40 -2.78
N GLU A 33 -4.12 0.78 -2.97
CA GLU A 33 -3.97 -0.42 -3.79
C GLU A 33 -3.66 -1.64 -2.91
N ILE A 34 -4.32 -2.77 -3.15
CA ILE A 34 -3.94 -4.03 -2.51
C ILE A 34 -2.69 -4.58 -3.19
N ALA A 35 -1.56 -4.55 -2.49
CA ALA A 35 -0.29 -5.02 -3.00
C ALA A 35 0.54 -5.69 -1.91
N GLY A 36 1.16 -6.82 -2.24
CA GLY A 36 1.94 -7.63 -1.31
C GLY A 36 3.45 -7.36 -1.35
N ALA A 37 4.18 -8.15 -0.57
CA ALA A 37 5.63 -8.08 -0.44
C ALA A 37 6.40 -8.02 -1.78
N PRO A 38 6.03 -8.77 -2.85
CA PRO A 38 6.73 -8.68 -4.13
C PRO A 38 6.77 -7.26 -4.73
N LYS A 39 5.68 -6.49 -4.59
CA LYS A 39 5.62 -5.11 -5.08
C LYS A 39 6.54 -4.20 -4.28
N THR A 40 6.52 -4.33 -2.95
CA THR A 40 7.41 -3.58 -2.06
C THR A 40 8.87 -3.88 -2.36
N THR A 41 9.23 -5.14 -2.52
CA THR A 41 10.61 -5.55 -2.86
C THR A 41 11.05 -5.01 -4.21
N ALA A 42 10.19 -5.09 -5.23
CA ALA A 42 10.48 -4.51 -6.55
C ALA A 42 10.66 -2.98 -6.48
N TYR A 43 9.86 -2.30 -5.65
CA TYR A 43 9.98 -0.87 -5.44
C TYR A 43 11.30 -0.49 -4.75
N LEU A 44 11.70 -1.24 -3.72
CA LEU A 44 13.02 -1.06 -3.08
C LEU A 44 14.16 -1.32 -4.07
N ALA A 45 14.04 -2.36 -4.91
CA ALA A 45 15.03 -2.64 -5.96
C ALA A 45 15.15 -1.51 -7.00
N SER A 46 14.08 -0.72 -7.20
CA SER A 46 14.11 0.48 -8.05
C SER A 46 14.78 1.72 -7.41
N GLY A 47 15.39 1.55 -6.23
CA GLY A 47 16.11 2.61 -5.52
C GLY A 47 15.30 3.32 -4.43
N ALA A 48 14.07 2.86 -4.16
CA ALA A 48 13.34 3.33 -2.99
C ALA A 48 14.07 2.92 -1.70
N LYS A 49 13.99 3.76 -0.67
CA LYS A 49 14.60 3.50 0.64
C LYS A 49 13.52 3.08 1.63
N LEU A 50 13.84 2.06 2.41
CA LEU A 50 13.03 1.70 3.57
C LEU A 50 13.37 2.66 4.71
N PHE A 51 12.36 3.31 5.26
CA PHE A 51 12.48 3.97 6.55
C PHE A 51 12.17 2.91 7.62
N ALA A 52 13.22 2.44 8.30
CA ALA A 52 13.17 1.43 9.34
C ALA A 52 13.58 2.02 10.68
#